data_AF-A0A3D0SNW4-F1
#
_entry.id   AF-A0A3D0SNW4-F1
#
_cell.length_a   1.000
_cell.length_b   1.000
_cell.length_c   1.000
_cell.angle_alpha   90.00
_cell.angle_beta   90.00
_cell.angle_gamma   90.00
#
_symmetry.space_group_name_H-M   'P 1'
#
loop_
_entity.id
_entity.type
_entity.pdbx_description
1 polymer ?
#
loop_
_entity_poly.entity_id
_entity_poly.type
_entity_poly.pdbx_seq_one_letter_code
_entity_poly.pdbx_strand_id
1 'polypeptide(L)'
;MQTKKIDLLKKVEDRLSSDLIDRARQMGTQAQWNFVLSSLITLIALAVTLVSIRAIKQPLRAVVKTANQIANGDLTNQLDSHFHDEIGQLLQAMQTMQDSLRKTVSEVRVATHTVSTAAAEIAQGSGDLSQRTEEQASALEETASSMEELTSTVKQSADNAGQANQLAEAARTRAEQGGQVVGQAVAAMGEIHTSSRKIADIISVIVEIAFQTNLLALNAAVEA
;
A
#
# COMPACT_ATOMS: atom_id res chain seq x y z
N MET A 1 -78.76 95.89 66.60
CA MET A 1 -78.65 95.35 65.22
C MET A 1 -77.21 95.07 64.77
N GLN A 2 -76.17 95.65 65.40
CA GLN A 2 -74.76 95.43 65.00
C GLN A 2 -74.14 94.11 65.48
N THR A 3 -74.57 93.55 66.62
CA THR A 3 -74.03 92.30 67.17
C THR A 3 -74.33 91.06 66.32
N LYS A 4 -75.52 90.95 65.71
CA LYS A 4 -75.87 89.85 64.78
C LYS A 4 -75.04 89.84 63.49
N LYS A 5 -74.62 91.00 63.00
CA LYS A 5 -73.87 91.15 61.74
C LYS A 5 -72.40 90.77 61.92
N ILE A 6 -71.82 91.11 63.07
CA ILE A 6 -70.47 90.69 63.46
C ILE A 6 -70.42 89.17 63.66
N ASP A 7 -71.44 88.58 64.29
CA ASP A 7 -71.51 87.13 64.52
C ASP A 7 -71.70 86.33 63.21
N LEU A 8 -72.47 86.88 62.26
CA LEU A 8 -72.60 86.34 60.90
C LEU A 8 -71.30 86.42 60.10
N LEU A 9 -70.58 87.55 60.19
CA LEU A 9 -69.29 87.72 59.51
C LEU A 9 -68.24 86.76 60.09
N LYS A 10 -68.19 86.61 61.42
CA LYS A 10 -67.29 85.66 62.10
C LYS A 10 -67.57 84.22 61.69
N LYS A 11 -68.86 83.85 61.60
CA LYS A 11 -69.28 82.50 61.19
C LYS A 11 -68.99 82.21 59.71
N VAL A 12 -69.03 83.23 58.85
CA VAL A 12 -68.64 83.12 57.43
C VAL A 12 -67.11 83.02 57.31
N GLU A 13 -66.37 83.80 58.09
CA GLU A 13 -64.90 83.75 58.14
C GLU A 13 -64.40 82.40 58.69
N ASP A 14 -65.02 81.87 59.75
CA ASP A 14 -64.71 80.56 60.32
C ASP A 14 -65.04 79.42 59.34
N ARG A 15 -66.16 79.51 58.61
CA ARG A 15 -66.50 78.52 57.57
C ARG A 15 -65.60 78.61 56.34
N LEU A 16 -65.24 79.82 55.92
CA LEU A 16 -64.37 80.03 54.75
C LEU A 16 -62.95 79.58 55.07
N SER A 17 -62.45 79.92 56.26
CA SER A 17 -61.15 79.44 56.73
C SER A 17 -61.15 77.93 56.92
N SER A 18 -62.21 77.31 57.45
CA SER A 18 -62.29 75.85 57.55
C SER A 18 -62.33 75.15 56.17
N ASP A 19 -63.13 75.64 55.21
CA ASP A 19 -63.24 75.02 53.88
C ASP A 19 -61.94 75.17 53.07
N LEU A 20 -61.22 76.29 53.24
CA LEU A 20 -59.88 76.49 52.64
C LEU A 20 -58.83 75.55 53.27
N ILE A 21 -58.89 75.35 54.59
CA ILE A 21 -58.00 74.40 55.30
C ILE A 21 -58.29 72.95 54.87
N ASP A 22 -59.56 72.58 54.70
CA ASP A 22 -59.95 71.22 54.30
C ASP A 22 -59.59 70.91 52.85
N ARG A 23 -59.80 71.86 51.92
CA ARG A 23 -59.34 71.71 50.51
C ARG A 23 -57.82 71.67 50.40
N ALA A 24 -57.09 72.48 51.17
CA ALA A 24 -55.63 72.42 51.21
C ALA A 24 -55.11 71.06 51.74
N ARG A 25 -55.79 70.49 52.75
CA ARG A 25 -55.49 69.13 53.25
C ARG A 25 -55.83 68.04 52.24
N GLN A 26 -56.96 68.14 51.54
CA GLN A 26 -57.34 67.20 50.49
C GLN A 26 -56.38 67.24 49.30
N MET A 27 -55.97 68.42 48.85
CA MET A 27 -54.96 68.55 47.78
C MET A 27 -53.59 68.01 48.22
N GLY A 28 -53.18 68.24 49.47
CA GLY A 28 -51.94 67.68 50.02
C GLY A 28 -51.96 66.15 50.10
N THR A 29 -53.07 65.56 50.57
CA THR A 29 -53.21 64.09 50.67
C THR A 29 -53.33 63.42 49.30
N GLN A 30 -54.05 64.01 48.34
CA GLN A 30 -54.13 63.51 46.96
C GLN A 30 -52.76 63.56 46.25
N ALA A 31 -52.00 64.65 46.43
CA ALA A 31 -50.66 64.78 45.87
C ALA A 31 -49.69 63.75 46.49
N GLN A 32 -49.76 63.53 47.81
CA GLN A 32 -48.96 62.52 48.50
C GLN A 32 -49.24 61.11 47.97
N TRP A 33 -50.50 60.72 47.76
CA TRP A 33 -50.84 59.42 47.19
C TRP A 33 -50.31 59.23 45.77
N ASN A 34 -50.36 60.26 44.92
CA ASN A 34 -49.82 60.20 43.55
C ASN A 34 -48.29 60.01 43.53
N PHE A 35 -47.55 60.66 44.44
CA PHE A 35 -46.10 60.47 44.58
C PHE A 35 -45.74 59.06 45.09
N VAL A 36 -46.52 58.51 46.03
CA VAL A 36 -46.34 57.14 46.50
C VAL A 36 -46.61 56.15 45.37
N LEU A 37 -47.66 56.35 44.57
CA LEU A 37 -47.97 55.47 43.45
C LEU A 37 -46.90 55.51 42.35
N SER A 38 -46.41 56.70 41.98
CA SER A 38 -45.39 56.83 40.93
C SER A 38 -44.05 56.22 41.37
N SER A 39 -43.63 56.48 42.61
CA SER A 39 -42.41 55.89 43.18
C SER A 39 -42.51 54.37 43.28
N LEU A 40 -43.68 53.82 43.64
CA LEU A 40 -43.92 52.38 43.65
C LEU A 40 -43.82 51.77 42.24
N ILE A 41 -44.41 52.41 41.22
CA ILE A 41 -44.30 51.95 39.83
C ILE A 41 -42.85 52.00 39.36
N THR A 42 -42.11 53.06 39.67
CA THR A 42 -40.68 53.17 39.32
C THR A 42 -39.85 52.10 40.00
N LEU A 43 -40.12 51.80 41.28
CA LEU A 43 -39.44 50.72 42.01
C LEU A 43 -39.74 49.34 41.41
N ILE A 44 -40.99 49.06 41.04
CA ILE A 44 -41.37 47.81 40.39
C ILE A 44 -40.70 47.70 39.01
N ALA A 45 -40.73 48.75 38.20
CA ALA A 45 -40.08 48.77 36.88
C ALA A 45 -38.57 48.55 36.98
N LEU A 46 -37.92 49.14 37.98
CA LEU A 46 -36.50 48.92 38.27
C LEU A 46 -36.23 47.47 38.69
N ALA A 47 -37.06 46.91 39.59
CA ALA A 47 -36.94 45.53 40.02
C ALA A 47 -37.09 44.55 38.84
N VAL A 48 -38.11 44.74 37.99
CA VAL A 48 -38.33 43.92 36.78
C VAL A 48 -37.14 44.03 35.84
N THR A 49 -36.62 45.22 35.59
CA THR A 49 -35.46 45.43 34.70
C THR A 49 -34.22 44.71 35.23
N LEU A 50 -33.96 44.78 36.54
CA LEU A 50 -32.84 44.08 37.16
C LEU A 50 -32.98 42.55 37.10
N VAL A 51 -34.20 42.03 37.29
CA VAL A 51 -34.50 40.61 37.18
C VAL A 51 -34.33 40.13 35.73
N SER A 52 -34.90 40.83 34.75
CA SER A 52 -34.78 40.48 33.33
C SER A 52 -33.32 40.51 32.85
N ILE A 53 -32.55 41.52 33.27
CA ILE A 53 -31.12 41.60 32.95
C ILE A 53 -30.36 40.38 33.48
N ARG A 54 -30.64 39.93 34.71
CA ARG A 54 -30.01 38.74 35.28
C ARG A 54 -30.47 37.46 34.57
N ALA A 55 -31.77 37.35 34.31
CA ALA A 55 -32.38 36.21 33.63
C ALA A 55 -31.82 35.98 32.22
N ILE A 56 -31.46 37.04 31.48
CA ILE A 56 -30.90 36.93 30.12
C ILE A 56 -29.38 36.80 30.12
N LYS A 57 -28.66 37.58 30.94
CA LYS A 57 -27.18 37.60 30.90
C LYS A 57 -26.54 36.30 31.36
N GLN A 58 -27.13 35.63 32.35
CA GLN A 58 -26.54 34.41 32.92
C GLN A 58 -26.55 33.24 31.92
N PRO A 59 -27.68 32.92 31.25
CA PRO A 59 -27.72 31.91 30.19
C PRO A 59 -26.84 32.25 28.98
N LEU A 60 -26.83 33.53 28.55
CA LEU A 60 -26.03 33.95 27.39
C LEU A 60 -24.52 33.77 27.64
N ARG A 61 -24.05 34.01 28.87
CA ARG A 61 -22.66 33.71 29.25
C ARG A 61 -22.33 32.23 29.16
N ALA A 62 -23.27 31.34 29.50
CA ALA A 62 -23.09 29.90 29.37
C ALA A 62 -23.00 29.48 27.90
N VAL A 63 -23.82 30.06 27.03
CA VAL A 63 -23.75 29.84 25.56
C VAL A 63 -22.39 30.28 25.02
N VAL A 64 -21.95 31.51 25.34
CA VAL A 64 -20.64 32.03 24.88
C VAL A 64 -19.49 31.16 25.40
N LYS A 65 -19.52 30.74 26.66
CA LYS A 65 -18.50 29.85 27.24
C LYS A 65 -18.42 28.54 26.45
N THR A 66 -19.58 27.94 26.16
CA THR A 66 -19.66 26.68 25.41
C THR A 66 -19.15 26.85 23.98
N ALA A 67 -19.58 27.91 23.28
CA ALA A 67 -19.10 28.20 21.94
C ALA A 67 -17.57 28.35 21.92
N ASN A 68 -16.98 29.02 22.91
CA ASN A 68 -15.52 29.13 23.06
C ASN A 68 -14.87 27.77 23.33
N GLN A 69 -15.48 26.89 24.13
CA GLN A 69 -14.96 25.53 24.37
C GLN A 69 -14.97 24.70 23.08
N ILE A 70 -16.08 24.73 22.34
CA ILE A 70 -16.19 24.06 21.03
C ILE A 70 -15.15 24.61 20.06
N ALA A 71 -14.96 25.93 20.00
CA ALA A 71 -13.94 26.56 19.15
C ALA A 71 -12.52 26.15 19.53
N ASN A 72 -12.26 25.86 20.81
CA ASN A 72 -10.99 25.32 21.29
C ASN A 72 -10.89 23.79 21.16
N GLY A 73 -11.89 23.12 20.57
CA GLY A 73 -11.91 21.66 20.39
C GLY A 73 -12.34 20.87 21.63
N ASP A 74 -12.73 21.53 22.71
CA ASP A 74 -13.31 20.88 23.88
C ASP A 74 -14.78 20.56 23.63
N LEU A 75 -15.00 19.33 23.17
CA LEU A 75 -16.30 18.74 22.99
C LEU A 75 -16.63 17.81 24.16
N THR A 76 -16.27 18.09 25.40
CA THR A 76 -16.61 17.19 26.54
C THR A 76 -17.72 17.72 27.43
N ASN A 77 -18.01 19.01 27.32
CA ASN A 77 -19.05 19.65 28.11
C ASN A 77 -20.46 19.11 27.83
N GLN A 78 -21.27 19.04 28.88
CA GLN A 78 -22.71 18.79 28.81
C GLN A 78 -23.46 20.12 28.83
N LEU A 79 -24.42 20.26 27.91
CA LEU A 79 -25.29 21.42 27.82
C LEU A 79 -26.64 21.08 28.44
N ASP A 80 -26.94 21.69 29.58
CA ASP A 80 -28.22 21.54 30.26
C ASP A 80 -29.21 22.61 29.78
N SER A 81 -30.18 22.19 28.97
CA SER A 81 -31.26 23.04 28.44
C SER A 81 -32.44 23.04 29.42
N HIS A 82 -32.34 23.79 30.52
CA HIS A 82 -33.48 23.99 31.44
C HIS A 82 -34.41 25.14 31.00
N PHE A 83 -34.04 25.89 29.96
CA PHE A 83 -34.80 27.04 29.45
C PHE A 83 -35.75 26.59 28.34
N HIS A 84 -36.99 27.11 28.35
CA HIS A 84 -38.03 26.79 27.36
C HIS A 84 -38.26 27.95 26.36
N ASP A 85 -37.36 28.92 26.36
CA ASP A 85 -37.37 30.11 25.51
C ASP A 85 -36.37 29.98 24.34
N GLU A 86 -36.14 31.07 23.61
CA GLU A 86 -35.20 31.13 22.50
C GLU A 86 -33.76 30.79 22.92
N ILE A 87 -33.39 31.01 24.20
CA ILE A 87 -32.07 30.63 24.71
C ILE A 87 -31.98 29.12 24.89
N GLY A 88 -33.06 28.47 25.31
CA GLY A 88 -33.18 27.01 25.32
C GLY A 88 -32.97 26.41 23.93
N GLN A 89 -33.64 26.95 22.92
CA GLN A 89 -33.48 26.52 21.52
C GLN A 89 -32.04 26.71 21.02
N LEU A 90 -31.41 27.83 21.37
CA LEU A 90 -30.01 28.10 21.02
C LEU A 90 -29.04 27.10 21.69
N LEU A 91 -29.26 26.77 22.97
CA LEU A 91 -28.48 25.75 23.69
C LEU A 91 -28.65 24.36 23.05
N GLN A 92 -29.88 24.00 22.66
CA GLN A 92 -30.16 22.74 21.99
C GLN A 92 -29.49 22.65 20.60
N ALA A 93 -29.51 23.74 19.83
CA ALA A 93 -28.81 23.82 18.55
C ALA A 93 -27.28 23.70 18.72
N MET A 94 -26.71 24.36 19.73
CA MET A 94 -25.30 24.22 20.10
C MET A 94 -24.95 22.78 20.50
N GLN A 95 -25.83 22.09 21.23
CA GLN A 95 -25.65 20.69 21.61
C GLN A 95 -25.63 19.77 20.38
N THR A 96 -26.58 19.96 19.46
CA THR A 96 -26.63 19.22 18.20
C THR A 96 -25.37 19.43 17.36
N MET A 97 -24.87 20.67 17.32
CA MET A 97 -23.61 21.00 16.66
C MET A 97 -22.41 20.32 17.33
N GLN A 98 -22.33 20.34 18.66
CA GLN A 98 -21.28 19.67 19.42
C GLN A 98 -21.29 18.16 19.17
N ASP A 99 -22.46 17.52 19.18
CA ASP A 99 -22.59 16.08 18.94
C ASP A 99 -22.21 15.69 17.51
N SER A 100 -22.59 16.51 16.52
CA SER A 100 -22.18 16.32 15.13
C SER A 100 -20.66 16.45 14.98
N LEU A 101 -20.04 17.44 15.62
CA LEU A 101 -18.57 17.58 15.64
C LEU A 101 -17.89 16.42 16.34
N ARG A 102 -18.41 15.93 17.48
CA ARG A 102 -17.90 14.74 18.19
C ARG A 102 -17.90 13.53 17.27
N LYS A 103 -19.01 13.30 16.57
CA LYS A 103 -19.16 12.20 15.62
C LYS A 103 -18.13 12.29 14.49
N THR A 104 -18.03 13.45 13.84
CA THR A 104 -17.05 13.67 12.75
C THR A 104 -15.63 13.47 13.22
N VAL A 105 -15.24 14.02 14.39
CA VAL A 105 -13.90 13.84 14.95
C VAL A 105 -13.62 12.37 15.28
N SER A 106 -14.61 11.65 15.81
CA SER A 106 -14.50 10.21 16.08
C SER A 106 -14.32 9.41 14.80
N GLU A 107 -15.11 9.69 13.76
CA GLU A 107 -14.99 9.04 12.45
C GLU A 107 -13.63 9.31 11.81
N VAL A 108 -13.14 10.56 11.85
CA VAL A 108 -11.79 10.92 11.38
C VAL A 108 -10.73 10.17 12.16
N ARG A 109 -10.85 10.06 13.50
CA ARG A 109 -9.89 9.33 14.33
C ARG A 109 -9.86 7.83 14.02
N VAL A 110 -11.02 7.22 13.77
CA VAL A 110 -11.10 5.83 13.33
C VAL A 110 -10.45 5.66 11.97
N ALA A 111 -10.76 6.53 11.01
CA ALA A 111 -10.18 6.49 9.67
C ALA A 111 -8.65 6.65 9.71
N THR A 112 -8.10 7.57 10.50
CA THR A 112 -6.65 7.75 10.63
C THR A 112 -5.98 6.55 11.28
N HIS A 113 -6.61 5.90 12.26
CA HIS A 113 -6.11 4.65 12.84
C HIS A 113 -6.07 3.52 11.80
N THR A 114 -7.12 3.37 10.99
CA THR A 114 -7.16 2.39 9.90
C THR A 114 -6.08 2.66 8.86
N VAL A 115 -5.90 3.92 8.44
CA VAL A 115 -4.83 4.31 7.50
C VAL A 115 -3.45 4.03 8.10
N SER A 116 -3.22 4.32 9.37
CA SER A 116 -1.96 4.03 10.04
C SER A 116 -1.66 2.53 10.10
N THR A 117 -2.69 1.71 10.33
CA THR A 117 -2.55 0.25 10.36
C THR A 117 -2.22 -0.28 8.97
N ALA A 118 -2.97 0.14 7.95
CA ALA A 118 -2.71 -0.25 6.56
C ALA A 118 -1.33 0.20 6.07
N ALA A 119 -0.86 1.39 6.46
CA ALA A 119 0.48 1.85 6.14
C ALA A 119 1.58 0.99 6.78
N ALA A 120 1.38 0.54 8.02
CA ALA A 120 2.31 -0.38 8.69
C ALA A 120 2.36 -1.75 8.00
N GLU A 121 1.20 -2.30 7.61
CA GLU A 121 1.12 -3.54 6.84
C GLU A 121 1.80 -3.43 5.48
N ILE A 122 1.62 -2.30 4.77
CA ILE A 122 2.31 -2.03 3.50
C ILE A 122 3.83 -1.95 3.72
N ALA A 123 4.29 -1.26 4.76
CA ALA A 123 5.71 -1.14 5.05
C ALA A 123 6.35 -2.51 5.33
N GLN A 124 5.67 -3.36 6.11
CA GLN A 124 6.12 -4.73 6.36
C GLN A 124 6.13 -5.56 5.06
N GLY A 125 5.04 -5.53 4.29
CA GLY A 125 4.96 -6.26 3.02
C GLY A 125 5.99 -5.79 1.99
N SER A 126 6.33 -4.49 1.98
CA SER A 126 7.41 -3.95 1.15
C SER A 126 8.78 -4.44 1.58
N GLY A 127 9.01 -4.63 2.88
CA GLY A 127 10.24 -5.23 3.41
C GLY A 127 10.40 -6.68 2.96
N ASP A 128 9.36 -7.49 3.14
CA ASP A 128 9.33 -8.90 2.73
C ASP A 128 9.52 -9.04 1.21
N LEU A 129 8.89 -8.18 0.41
CA LEU A 129 9.05 -8.17 -1.03
C LEU A 129 10.48 -7.78 -1.45
N SER A 130 11.08 -6.79 -0.79
CA SER A 130 12.47 -6.40 -1.05
C SER A 130 13.43 -7.56 -0.78
N GLN A 131 13.28 -8.23 0.37
CA GLN A 131 14.08 -9.40 0.72
C GLN A 131 13.95 -10.51 -0.34
N ARG A 132 12.72 -10.86 -0.73
CA ARG A 132 12.49 -11.87 -1.78
C ARG A 132 13.07 -11.46 -3.13
N THR A 133 13.07 -10.17 -3.44
CA THR A 133 13.67 -9.64 -4.67
C THR A 133 15.19 -9.76 -4.65
N GLU A 134 15.82 -9.51 -3.50
CA GLU A 134 17.26 -9.74 -3.29
C GLU A 134 17.63 -11.23 -3.40
N GLU A 135 16.86 -12.11 -2.76
CA GLU A 135 17.04 -13.57 -2.88
C GLU A 135 16.89 -14.04 -4.33
N GLN A 136 15.88 -13.54 -5.05
CA GLN A 136 15.67 -13.86 -6.46
C GLN A 136 16.79 -13.34 -7.35
N ALA A 137 17.31 -12.14 -7.09
CA ALA A 137 18.44 -11.59 -7.82
C ALA A 137 19.69 -12.47 -7.62
N SER A 138 19.95 -12.91 -6.39
CA SER A 138 21.06 -13.82 -6.07
C SER A 138 20.91 -15.18 -6.78
N ALA A 139 19.70 -15.76 -6.79
CA ALA A 139 19.43 -16.99 -7.53
C ALA A 139 19.62 -16.84 -9.05
N LEU A 140 19.28 -15.66 -9.60
CA LEU A 140 19.53 -15.33 -11.01
C LEU A 140 21.02 -15.19 -11.32
N GLU A 141 21.82 -14.62 -10.42
CA GLU A 141 23.29 -14.59 -10.56
C GLU A 141 23.89 -16.00 -10.56
N GLU A 142 23.46 -16.88 -9.65
CA GLU A 142 23.91 -18.28 -9.62
C GLU A 142 23.50 -19.04 -10.89
N THR A 143 22.28 -18.79 -11.39
CA THR A 143 21.80 -19.36 -12.65
C THR A 143 22.63 -18.86 -13.82
N ALA A 144 22.95 -17.56 -13.87
CA ALA A 144 23.78 -16.99 -14.92
C ALA A 144 25.20 -17.58 -14.91
N SER A 145 25.82 -17.71 -13.73
CA SER A 145 27.13 -18.36 -13.58
C SER A 145 27.11 -19.83 -14.02
N SER A 146 26.05 -20.57 -13.65
CA SER A 146 25.86 -21.96 -14.11
C SER A 146 25.72 -22.03 -15.64
N MET A 147 25.04 -21.06 -16.25
CA MET A 147 24.92 -20.97 -17.72
C MET A 147 26.25 -20.66 -18.40
N GLU A 148 27.13 -19.86 -17.78
CA GLU A 148 28.49 -19.63 -18.29
C GLU A 148 29.33 -20.91 -18.25
N GLU A 149 29.28 -21.67 -17.15
CA GLU A 149 29.97 -22.95 -17.01
C GLU A 149 29.46 -23.99 -18.02
N LEU A 150 28.13 -24.08 -18.19
CA LEU A 150 27.51 -24.92 -19.22
C LEU A 150 27.96 -24.52 -20.62
N THR A 151 28.00 -23.22 -20.92
CA THR A 151 28.46 -22.73 -22.23
C THR A 151 29.92 -23.11 -22.49
N SER A 152 30.78 -23.01 -21.48
CA SER A 152 32.17 -23.46 -21.55
C SER A 152 32.27 -24.96 -21.84
N THR A 153 31.49 -25.77 -21.13
CA THR A 153 31.44 -27.23 -21.29
C THR A 153 30.94 -27.63 -22.68
N VAL A 154 29.92 -26.95 -23.20
CA VAL A 154 29.39 -27.16 -24.55
C VAL A 154 30.44 -26.80 -25.61
N LYS A 155 31.16 -25.68 -25.44
CA LYS A 155 32.25 -25.29 -26.34
C LYS A 155 33.37 -26.34 -26.35
N GLN A 156 33.82 -26.79 -25.18
CA GLN A 156 34.82 -27.84 -25.07
C GLN A 156 34.36 -29.16 -25.71
N SER A 157 33.08 -29.51 -25.56
CA SER A 157 32.50 -30.70 -26.19
C SER A 157 32.49 -30.60 -27.72
N ALA A 158 32.20 -29.42 -28.26
CA ALA A 158 32.26 -29.15 -29.69
C ALA A 158 33.70 -29.25 -30.24
N ASP A 159 34.68 -28.68 -29.52
CA ASP A 159 36.10 -28.78 -29.88
C ASP A 159 36.59 -30.23 -29.86
N ASN A 160 36.20 -31.01 -28.84
CA ASN A 160 36.50 -32.43 -28.74
C ASN A 160 35.89 -33.24 -29.89
N ALA A 161 34.64 -32.95 -30.26
CA ALA A 161 34.00 -33.59 -31.41
C ALA A 161 34.74 -33.27 -32.72
N GLY A 162 35.21 -32.02 -32.88
CA GLY A 162 36.06 -31.62 -34.01
C GLY A 162 37.36 -32.40 -34.07
N GLN A 163 38.07 -32.53 -32.95
CA GLN A 163 39.30 -33.32 -32.86
C GLN A 163 39.07 -34.82 -33.15
N ALA A 164 37.99 -35.39 -32.60
CA ALA A 164 37.62 -36.78 -32.87
C ALA A 164 37.34 -37.03 -34.35
N ASN A 165 36.67 -36.09 -35.02
CA ASN A 165 36.41 -36.17 -36.46
C ASN A 165 37.72 -36.14 -37.27
N GLN A 166 38.66 -35.25 -36.93
CA GLN A 166 39.97 -35.20 -37.59
C GLN A 166 40.77 -36.51 -37.38
N LEU A 167 40.73 -37.07 -36.17
CA LEU A 167 41.40 -38.33 -35.87
C LEU A 167 40.78 -39.49 -36.66
N ALA A 168 39.46 -39.54 -36.77
CA ALA A 168 38.74 -40.54 -37.56
C ALA A 168 39.08 -40.45 -39.06
N GLU A 169 39.19 -39.23 -39.61
CA GLU A 169 39.59 -39.01 -41.01
C GLU A 169 41.03 -39.44 -41.27
N ALA A 170 41.95 -39.13 -40.35
CA ALA A 170 43.34 -39.60 -40.41
C ALA A 170 43.42 -41.14 -40.33
N ALA A 171 42.63 -41.77 -39.45
CA ALA A 171 42.55 -43.23 -39.33
C ALA A 171 42.00 -43.86 -40.62
N ARG A 172 40.96 -43.27 -41.23
CA ARG A 172 40.42 -43.72 -42.53
C ARG A 172 41.48 -43.67 -43.61
N THR A 173 42.21 -42.55 -43.71
CA THR A 173 43.28 -42.36 -44.70
C THR A 173 44.38 -43.42 -44.54
N ARG A 174 44.80 -43.72 -43.30
CA ARG A 174 45.76 -44.79 -43.01
C ARG A 174 45.23 -46.17 -43.37
N ALA A 175 43.96 -46.44 -43.10
CA ALA A 175 43.31 -47.70 -43.47
C ALA A 175 43.23 -47.87 -45.00
N GLU A 176 42.94 -46.80 -45.75
CA GLU A 176 42.94 -46.80 -47.23
C GLU A 176 44.34 -47.11 -47.79
N GLN A 177 45.39 -46.48 -47.24
CA GLN A 177 46.79 -46.77 -47.59
C GLN A 177 47.17 -48.22 -47.26
N GLY A 178 46.80 -48.71 -46.08
CA GLY A 178 47.01 -50.11 -45.69
C GLY A 178 46.29 -51.08 -46.64
N GLY A 179 45.07 -50.75 -47.06
CA GLY A 179 44.32 -51.50 -48.06
C GLY A 179 45.04 -51.58 -49.42
N GLN A 180 45.66 -50.50 -49.88
CA GLN A 180 46.49 -50.52 -51.09
C GLN A 180 47.70 -51.46 -50.95
N VAL A 181 48.41 -51.42 -49.81
CA VAL A 181 49.56 -52.29 -49.55
C VAL A 181 49.14 -53.77 -49.53
N VAL A 182 48.04 -54.10 -48.86
CA VAL A 182 47.49 -55.46 -48.86
C VAL A 182 47.10 -55.88 -50.28
N GLY A 183 46.47 -55.00 -51.06
CA GLY A 183 46.15 -55.25 -52.46
C GLY A 183 47.38 -55.58 -53.31
N GLN A 184 48.47 -54.82 -53.15
CA GLN A 184 49.75 -55.10 -53.81
C GLN A 184 50.34 -56.45 -53.38
N ALA A 185 50.29 -56.78 -52.09
CA ALA A 185 50.78 -58.06 -51.56
C ALA A 185 49.99 -59.25 -52.13
N VAL A 186 48.67 -59.13 -52.23
CA VAL A 186 47.80 -60.16 -52.85
C VAL A 186 48.13 -60.34 -54.34
N ALA A 187 48.34 -59.23 -55.07
CA ALA A 187 48.74 -59.30 -56.48
C ALA A 187 50.09 -60.03 -56.66
N ALA A 188 51.10 -59.68 -55.86
CA ALA A 188 52.40 -60.34 -55.87
C ALA A 188 52.29 -61.85 -55.54
N MET A 189 51.46 -62.22 -54.56
CA MET A 189 51.19 -63.63 -54.26
C MET A 189 50.53 -64.37 -55.45
N GLY A 190 49.67 -63.69 -56.21
CA GLY A 190 49.10 -64.21 -57.46
C GLY A 190 50.15 -64.47 -58.54
N GLU A 191 51.13 -63.57 -58.68
CA GLU A 191 52.27 -63.75 -59.60
C GLU A 191 53.18 -64.91 -59.16
N ILE A 192 53.46 -65.03 -57.86
CA ILE A 192 54.23 -66.15 -57.28
C ILE A 192 53.51 -67.47 -57.56
N HIS A 193 52.19 -67.53 -57.34
CA HIS A 193 51.39 -68.72 -57.60
C HIS A 193 51.42 -69.12 -59.08
N THR A 194 51.30 -68.14 -59.98
CA THR A 194 51.40 -68.37 -61.43
C THR A 194 52.77 -68.88 -61.85
N SER A 195 53.84 -68.29 -61.33
CA SER A 195 55.22 -68.73 -61.58
C SER A 195 55.48 -70.13 -61.03
N SER A 196 54.97 -70.43 -59.83
CA SER A 196 55.08 -71.76 -59.22
C SER A 196 54.39 -72.84 -60.05
N ARG A 197 53.23 -72.53 -60.66
CA ARG A 197 52.54 -73.44 -61.59
C ARG A 197 53.36 -73.70 -62.85
N LYS A 198 53.96 -72.65 -63.45
CA LYS A 198 54.88 -72.82 -64.59
C LYS A 198 56.10 -73.68 -64.22
N ILE A 199 56.66 -73.50 -63.03
CA ILE A 199 57.75 -74.35 -62.54
C ILE A 199 57.29 -75.80 -62.43
N ALA A 200 56.11 -76.06 -61.88
CA ALA A 200 55.55 -77.42 -61.80
C ALA A 200 55.35 -78.06 -63.19
N ASP A 201 54.90 -77.28 -64.18
CA ASP A 201 54.77 -77.73 -65.57
C ASP A 201 56.14 -78.10 -66.17
N ILE A 202 57.17 -77.26 -65.94
CA ILE A 202 58.56 -77.53 -66.40
C ILE A 202 59.12 -78.78 -65.71
N ILE A 203 58.93 -78.93 -64.39
CA ILE A 203 59.36 -80.11 -63.65
C ILE A 203 58.69 -81.37 -64.21
N SER A 204 57.42 -81.30 -64.61
CA SER A 204 56.72 -82.43 -65.25
C SER A 204 57.39 -82.83 -66.57
N VAL A 205 57.76 -81.86 -67.41
CA VAL A 205 58.53 -82.11 -68.65
C VAL A 205 59.92 -82.69 -68.33
N ILE A 206 60.60 -82.19 -67.29
CA ILE A 206 61.92 -82.74 -66.88
C ILE A 206 61.79 -84.20 -66.44
N VAL A 207 60.73 -84.55 -65.69
CA VAL A 207 60.47 -85.93 -65.28
C VAL A 207 60.23 -86.81 -66.52
N GLU A 208 59.51 -86.31 -67.52
CA GLU A 208 59.30 -87.02 -68.79
C GLU A 208 60.61 -87.23 -69.55
N ILE A 209 61.46 -86.19 -69.69
CA ILE A 209 62.78 -86.28 -70.32
C ILE A 209 63.69 -87.24 -69.55
N ALA A 210 63.69 -87.20 -68.22
CA ALA A 210 64.49 -88.09 -67.39
C ALA A 210 64.09 -89.55 -67.60
N PHE A 211 62.79 -89.85 -67.71
CA PHE A 211 62.30 -91.20 -68.03
C PHE A 211 62.72 -91.64 -69.44
N GLN A 212 62.59 -90.75 -70.44
CA GLN A 212 63.07 -91.02 -71.81
C GLN A 212 64.59 -91.26 -71.84
N THR A 213 65.37 -90.47 -71.11
CA THR A 213 66.82 -90.59 -71.01
C THR A 213 67.22 -91.90 -70.32
N ASN A 214 66.50 -92.28 -69.26
CA ASN A 214 66.69 -93.55 -68.57
C ASN A 214 66.40 -94.75 -69.49
N LEU A 215 65.33 -94.69 -70.30
CA LEU A 215 65.05 -95.71 -71.31
C LEU A 215 66.12 -95.77 -72.40
N LEU A 216 66.59 -94.61 -72.89
CA LEU A 216 67.68 -94.52 -73.88
C LEU A 216 68.99 -95.10 -73.35
N ALA A 217 69.36 -94.77 -72.11
CA ALA A 217 70.55 -95.31 -71.45
C ALA A 217 70.43 -96.82 -71.23
N LEU A 218 69.24 -97.32 -70.90
CA LEU A 218 68.98 -98.76 -70.77
C LEU A 218 69.14 -99.47 -72.12
N ASN A 219 68.58 -98.93 -73.21
CA ASN A 219 68.76 -99.50 -74.56
C ASN A 219 70.24 -99.49 -74.98
N ALA A 220 70.95 -98.38 -74.76
CA ALA A 220 72.38 -98.28 -75.07
C ALA A 220 73.24 -99.28 -74.27
N ALA A 221 72.86 -99.61 -73.04
CA ALA A 221 73.53 -100.64 -72.23
C ALA A 221 73.21 -102.08 -72.67
N VAL A 222 72.12 -102.28 -73.42
CA VAL A 222 71.73 -103.58 -74.01
C VAL A 222 72.36 -103.80 -75.39
N GLU A 223 72.59 -102.73 -76.15
CA GLU A 223 73.20 -102.76 -77.49
C GLU A 223 74.74 -102.61 -77.51
N ALA A 224 75.38 -102.32 -76.38
CA ALA A 224 76.84 -102.30 -76.19
C ALA A 224 77.37 -103.63 -75.65
#